data_AF-A0A4R6EPC9-F1
#
_entry.id   AF-A0A4R6EPC9-F1
#
_cell.length_a   1.000
_cell.length_b   1.000
_cell.length_c   1.000
_cell.angle_alpha   90.00
_cell.angle_beta   90.00
_cell.angle_gamma   90.00
#
_symmetry.space_group_name_H-M   'P 1'
#
loop_
_entity.id
_entity.type
_entity.pdbx_description
1 polymer ?
#
loop_
_entity_poly.entity_id
_entity_poly.type
_entity_poly.pdbx_seq_one_letter_code
_entity_poly.pdbx_strand_id
1 'polypeptide(L)' 'MIIIVTLIAIFNTMTSSDTFLTAGKTSSTPQPQAEDRRVSSKTLLGAEGRVIIEHDGQQYLLRQTHAGKLILTK' A
#
# COMPACT_ATOMS: atom_id res chain seq x y z
N MET A 1 11.22 5.19 -30.32
CA MET A 1 11.69 4.70 -29.00
C MET A 1 11.97 5.81 -27.98
N ILE A 2 12.37 7.02 -28.38
CA ILE A 2 12.63 8.13 -27.43
C ILE A 2 11.34 8.79 -26.88
N ILE A 3 10.25 8.82 -27.66
CA ILE A 3 9.02 9.55 -27.31
C ILE A 3 8.12 8.81 -26.29
N ILE A 4 8.15 7.46 -26.28
CA ILE A 4 7.34 6.65 -25.37
C ILE A 4 7.93 6.56 -23.96
N VAL A 5 9.27 6.57 -23.84
CA VAL A 5 9.95 6.45 -22.54
C VAL A 5 9.88 7.77 -21.76
N THR A 6 9.85 8.92 -22.43
CA THR A 6 9.67 10.23 -21.77
C THR A 6 8.24 10.44 -21.28
N LEU A 7 7.21 9.93 -21.98
CA LEU A 7 5.82 10.07 -21.55
C LEU A 7 5.51 9.30 -20.25
N ILE A 8 6.16 8.15 -20.04
CA ILE A 8 6.02 7.36 -18.80
C ILE A 8 6.70 8.08 -17.61
N ALA A 9 7.80 8.79 -17.85
CA ALA A 9 8.54 9.49 -16.80
C ALA A 9 7.78 10.70 -16.21
N ILE A 10 6.98 11.39 -17.03
CA ILE A 10 6.24 12.60 -16.60
C ILE A 10 5.03 12.23 -15.72
N PHE A 11 4.43 11.05 -15.91
CA PHE A 11 3.26 10.65 -15.11
C PHE A 11 3.59 10.31 -13.64
N ASN A 12 4.87 10.13 -13.32
CA ASN A 12 5.32 9.85 -11.95
C ASN A 12 5.51 11.10 -11.08
N THR A 13 5.30 12.31 -11.63
CA THR A 13 5.59 13.59 -10.94
C THR A 13 4.37 14.48 -10.73
N MET A 14 3.20 13.92 -10.48
CA MET A 14 2.04 14.68 -9.96
C MET A 14 1.50 13.95 -8.73
N THR A 15 2.10 14.22 -7.57
CA THR A 15 1.53 15.13 -6.56
C THR A 15 0.21 14.60 -6.02
N SER A 16 0.31 13.74 -5.01
CA SER A 16 -0.79 13.50 -4.06
C SER A 16 -0.94 14.75 -3.21
N SER A 17 -1.87 15.62 -3.60
CA SER A 17 -2.34 16.70 -2.74
C SER A 17 -3.49 16.18 -1.90
N ASP A 18 -3.18 15.68 -0.69
CA ASP A 18 -4.20 15.36 0.32
C ASP A 18 -4.76 16.67 0.90
N THR A 19 -5.82 17.18 0.26
CA THR A 19 -6.66 18.24 0.84
C THR A 19 -7.47 17.66 1.98
N PHE A 20 -7.00 17.84 3.22
CA PHE A 20 -7.77 17.52 4.41
C PHE A 20 -8.69 18.69 4.75
N LEU A 21 -9.98 18.58 4.41
CA LEU A 21 -11.03 19.41 5.00
C LEU A 21 -12.10 18.52 5.61
N THR A 22 -12.31 18.77 6.90
CA THR A 22 -13.17 18.03 7.83
C THR A 22 -14.64 18.07 7.44
N ALA A 23 -15.28 16.90 7.39
CA ALA A 23 -16.72 16.76 7.53
C ALA A 23 -16.97 15.42 8.23
N GLY A 24 -17.36 15.52 9.51
CA GLY A 24 -17.58 14.38 10.40
C GLY A 24 -18.55 13.36 9.82
N LYS A 25 -18.04 12.15 9.60
CA LYS A 25 -18.84 10.93 9.44
C LYS A 25 -18.24 9.92 10.40
N THR A 26 -19.00 9.47 11.39
CA THR A 26 -18.62 8.40 12.31
C THR A 26 -18.52 7.08 11.53
N SER A 27 -17.43 6.90 10.80
CA SER A 27 -17.04 5.62 10.23
C SER A 27 -16.39 4.80 11.34
N SER A 28 -17.03 3.70 11.74
CA SER A 28 -16.53 2.73 12.73
C SER A 28 -15.31 1.93 12.27
N THR A 29 -14.76 2.23 11.10
CA THR A 29 -13.52 1.63 10.62
C THR A 29 -12.35 2.28 11.36
N PRO A 30 -11.51 1.50 12.07
CA PRO A 30 -10.29 2.02 12.69
C PRO A 30 -9.51 2.83 11.65
N GLN A 31 -9.36 4.12 11.93
CA GLN A 31 -8.55 5.00 11.10
C GLN A 31 -7.11 4.91 11.58
N PRO A 32 -6.12 4.89 10.69
CA PRO A 32 -4.72 4.93 11.09
C PRO A 32 -4.45 6.16 11.95
N GLN A 33 -3.95 5.96 13.17
CA GLN A 33 -3.52 7.04 14.04
C GLN A 33 -2.10 7.51 13.67
N ALA A 34 -1.69 8.66 14.19
CA ALA A 34 -0.36 9.20 13.92
C ALA A 34 0.73 8.33 14.58
N GLU A 35 0.40 7.76 15.74
CA GLU A 35 1.21 6.88 16.57
C GLU A 35 1.29 5.43 16.09
N ASP A 36 0.49 5.05 15.08
CA ASP A 36 0.51 3.68 14.56
C ASP A 36 1.86 3.34 13.94
N ARG A 37 2.31 2.10 14.17
CA ARG A 37 3.53 1.59 13.53
C ARG A 37 3.34 1.52 12.01
N ARG A 38 4.16 2.28 11.28
CA ARG A 38 4.18 2.30 9.81
C ARG A 38 5.35 1.48 9.28
N VAL A 39 5.11 0.74 8.21
CA VAL A 39 6.14 -0.01 7.48
C VAL A 39 5.88 0.11 5.98
N SER A 40 6.93 0.27 5.19
CA SER A 40 6.79 0.28 3.74
C SER A 40 6.50 -1.14 3.23
N SER A 41 5.64 -1.26 2.23
CA SER A 41 5.35 -2.56 1.59
C SER A 41 6.62 -3.19 1.00
N LYS A 42 7.52 -2.38 0.43
CA LYS A 42 8.81 -2.87 -0.11
C LYS A 42 9.67 -3.52 0.96
N THR A 43 9.74 -2.93 2.16
CA THR A 43 10.47 -3.50 3.30
C THR A 43 9.80 -4.76 3.83
N LEU A 44 8.46 -4.75 3.93
CA LEU A 44 7.69 -5.87 4.48
C LEU A 44 7.71 -7.11 3.58
N LEU A 45 7.66 -6.92 2.26
CA LEU A 45 7.52 -8.00 1.27
C LEU A 45 8.86 -8.47 0.68
N GLY A 46 9.91 -7.65 0.79
CA GLY A 46 11.21 -7.94 0.20
C GLY A 46 11.18 -8.06 -1.33
N ALA A 47 12.20 -8.72 -1.89
CA ALA A 47 12.33 -8.94 -3.33
C ALA A 47 11.27 -9.88 -3.90
N GLU A 48 10.76 -10.80 -3.08
CA GLU A 48 9.78 -11.81 -3.47
C GLU A 48 8.35 -11.27 -3.62
N GLY A 49 8.10 -10.03 -3.17
CA GLY A 49 6.78 -9.39 -3.24
C GLY A 49 5.71 -10.08 -2.37
N ARG A 50 6.13 -10.93 -1.43
CA ARG A 50 5.26 -11.71 -0.54
C ARG A 50 5.94 -12.06 0.78
N VAL A 51 5.14 -12.21 1.84
CA VAL A 51 5.59 -12.65 3.17
C VAL A 51 4.55 -13.59 3.80
N ILE A 52 5.00 -14.56 4.58
CA ILE A 52 4.13 -15.40 5.41
C ILE A 52 4.05 -14.77 6.80
N ILE A 53 2.84 -14.63 7.32
CA ILE A 53 2.54 -14.13 8.66
C ILE A 53 1.96 -15.29 9.46
N GLU A 54 2.62 -15.62 10.57
CA GLU A 54 2.07 -16.56 11.54
C GLU A 54 1.20 -15.80 12.54
N HIS A 55 -0.05 -16.24 12.69
CA HIS A 55 -1.00 -15.66 13.61
C HIS A 55 -1.92 -16.75 14.13
N ASP A 56 -1.99 -16.89 15.46
CA ASP A 56 -2.79 -17.92 16.15
C ASP A 56 -2.54 -19.35 15.65
N GLY A 57 -1.27 -19.67 15.35
CA GLY A 57 -0.86 -20.97 14.82
C GLY A 57 -1.28 -21.23 13.36
N GLN A 58 -1.84 -20.22 12.69
CA GLN A 58 -2.17 -20.26 11.26
C GLN A 58 -1.18 -19.44 10.46
N GLN A 59 -1.00 -19.83 9.20
CA GLN A 59 -0.17 -19.10 8.25
C GLN A 59 -1.07 -18.29 7.32
N TYR A 60 -0.68 -17.04 7.10
CA TYR A 60 -1.32 -16.14 6.17
C TYR A 60 -0.30 -15.62 5.16
N LEU A 61 -0.67 -15.56 3.90
CA LEU A 61 0.15 -14.99 2.83
C LEU A 61 -0.27 -13.54 2.58
N LEU A 62 0.64 -12.61 2.86
CA LEU A 62 0.50 -11.23 2.40
C LEU A 62 1.31 -11.06 1.12
N ARG A 63 0.68 -10.59 0.03
CA ARG A 63 1.35 -10.38 -1.26
C ARG A 63 0.81 -9.19 -2.01
N GLN A 64 1.59 -8.70 -2.98
CA GLN A 64 1.08 -7.77 -3.98
C GLN A 64 0.23 -8.51 -5.03
N THR A 65 -0.78 -7.81 -5.55
CA THR A 65 -1.61 -8.24 -6.69
C THR A 65 -1.10 -7.61 -7.98
N HIS A 66 -1.52 -8.13 -9.14
CA HIS A 66 -1.19 -7.53 -10.44
C HIS A 66 -1.68 -6.07 -10.57
N ALA A 67 -2.74 -5.70 -9.86
CA ALA A 67 -3.25 -4.33 -9.80
C ALA A 67 -2.49 -3.44 -8.80
N GLY A 68 -1.37 -3.91 -8.25
CA GLY A 68 -0.51 -3.15 -7.34
C GLY A 68 -1.00 -3.07 -5.88
N LYS A 69 -2.19 -3.59 -5.58
CA LYS A 69 -2.74 -3.64 -4.21
C LYS A 69 -2.14 -4.78 -3.40
N LEU A 70 -2.22 -4.70 -2.06
CA LEU A 70 -1.88 -5.79 -1.16
C LEU A 70 -3.12 -6.65 -0.86
N ILE A 71 -2.92 -7.97 -0.81
CA ILE A 71 -3.95 -8.94 -0.41
C ILE A 71 -3.37 -9.87 0.65
N LEU A 72 -4.18 -10.14 1.68
CA LEU A 72 -3.92 -11.16 2.69
C LEU A 72 -4.83 -12.37 2.40
N THR A 73 -4.24 -13.55 2.26
CA THR A 73 -4.97 -14.81 2.12
C THR A 73 -4.54 -15.80 3.19
N LYS A 74 -5.41 -16.75 3.53
CA LYS A 74 -5.06 -17.90 4.36
C LYS A 74 -4.46 -19.01 3.49
#